data_AF-A0A2T4Q174-F1
#
_entry.id   AF-A0A2T4Q174-F1
#
_cell.length_a   1.000
_cell.length_b   1.000
_cell.length_c   1.000
_cell.angle_alpha   90.00
_cell.angle_beta   90.00
_cell.angle_gamma   90.00
#
_symmetry.space_group_name_H-M   'P 1'
#
loop_
_entity.id
_entity.type
_entity.pdbx_description
1 polymer ?
#
loop_
_entity_poly.entity_id
_entity_poly.type
_entity_poly.pdbx_seq_one_letter_code
_entity_poly.pdbx_strand_id
1 'polypeptide(L)'
;MKRNIHHQPIGESVTDFEPLNFPDIKQLDGRYSSLVKLSETHINDLFDVLCNEDNDANWTYLFSEPIHDYGIFSEYIKGLMSNVNSYYFAIIDHKREKALGYLSLMNIDSINGKIEVGNVHYSNGLKKTKVATEVQYLLAKYVFEQLGYRRYEWKCDSLNEPSRKAALKLGFTYEGMFRQAVIYKGRNRDTTWYSMIDKEWPILNERFEQWLSPNNFDEAGQQRIRLQDINRARD
;
A
#
# COMPACT_ATOMS: atom_id res chain seq x y z
N MET A 1 -31.36 12.40 -5.31
CA MET A 1 -30.28 13.27 -5.82
C MET A 1 -30.57 14.70 -5.38
N LYS A 2 -29.72 15.32 -4.56
CA LYS A 2 -29.89 16.73 -4.18
C LYS A 2 -29.69 17.63 -5.41
N ARG A 3 -30.32 18.81 -5.45
CA ARG A 3 -30.16 19.80 -6.51
C ARG A 3 -29.78 21.16 -5.94
N ASN A 4 -29.00 21.95 -6.68
CA ASN A 4 -28.64 23.33 -6.32
C ASN A 4 -29.77 24.32 -6.69
N ILE A 5 -29.54 25.62 -6.44
CA ILE A 5 -30.47 26.71 -6.78
C ILE A 5 -30.76 26.85 -8.29
N HIS A 6 -29.95 26.23 -9.14
CA HIS A 6 -30.12 26.19 -10.60
C HIS A 6 -30.78 24.89 -11.07
N HIS A 7 -31.35 24.10 -10.15
CA HIS A 7 -31.93 22.79 -10.42
C HIS A 7 -30.95 21.75 -11.00
N GLN A 8 -29.64 21.96 -10.90
CA GLN A 8 -28.65 20.97 -11.33
C GLN A 8 -28.40 19.96 -10.21
N PRO A 9 -28.18 18.68 -10.53
CA PRO A 9 -27.89 17.70 -9.51
C PRO A 9 -26.52 17.93 -8.86
N ILE A 10 -26.44 17.70 -7.56
CA ILE A 10 -25.21 17.84 -6.76
C ILE A 10 -25.04 16.63 -5.84
N GLY A 11 -23.79 16.43 -5.38
CA GLY A 11 -23.41 15.36 -4.47
C GLY A 11 -23.98 15.49 -3.06
N GLU A 12 -23.63 14.52 -2.22
CA GLU A 12 -23.92 14.56 -0.78
C GLU A 12 -23.20 15.75 -0.12
N SER A 13 -23.82 16.30 0.92
CA SER A 13 -23.25 17.43 1.66
C SER A 13 -22.22 16.90 2.67
N VAL A 14 -21.09 17.60 2.79
CA VAL A 14 -19.96 17.26 3.66
C VAL A 14 -19.54 18.47 4.50
N THR A 15 -20.53 19.24 5.00
CA THR A 15 -20.31 20.54 5.66
C THR A 15 -19.46 20.48 6.92
N ASP A 16 -19.37 19.29 7.54
CA ASP A 16 -18.66 19.10 8.80
C ASP A 16 -17.29 18.43 8.59
N PHE A 17 -16.79 18.37 7.34
CA PHE A 17 -15.49 17.80 7.02
C PHE A 17 -14.37 18.82 7.28
N GLU A 18 -13.48 18.48 8.18
CA GLU A 18 -12.29 19.27 8.51
C GLU A 18 -11.03 18.61 7.91
N PRO A 19 -9.97 19.40 7.61
CA PRO A 19 -8.70 18.86 7.15
C PRO A 19 -8.13 17.81 8.12
N LEU A 20 -7.67 16.69 7.58
CA LEU A 20 -7.16 15.56 8.37
C LEU A 20 -5.66 15.69 8.69
N ASN A 21 -5.22 14.96 9.71
CA ASN A 21 -3.81 14.92 10.10
C ASN A 21 -2.96 14.12 9.11
N PHE A 22 -1.71 14.55 8.94
CA PHE A 22 -0.72 13.75 8.23
C PHE A 22 -0.32 12.52 9.05
N PRO A 23 0.20 11.44 8.41
CA PRO A 23 0.76 10.32 9.14
C PRO A 23 1.91 10.74 10.06
N ASP A 24 1.88 10.33 11.32
CA ASP A 24 2.93 10.62 12.30
C ASP A 24 3.37 9.39 13.12
N ILE A 25 2.62 8.28 13.03
CA ILE A 25 2.85 7.06 13.82
C ILE A 25 4.22 6.42 13.60
N LYS A 26 4.87 6.02 14.71
CA LYS A 26 6.18 5.37 14.68
C LYS A 26 6.12 3.90 14.31
N GLN A 27 5.04 3.22 14.69
CA GLN A 27 4.89 1.79 14.49
C GLN A 27 3.43 1.37 14.44
N LEU A 28 3.09 0.49 13.50
CA LEU A 28 1.82 -0.23 13.45
C LEU A 28 2.12 -1.72 13.63
N ASP A 29 1.58 -2.33 14.67
CA ASP A 29 1.80 -3.74 15.00
C ASP A 29 0.66 -4.62 14.51
N GLY A 30 1.03 -5.66 13.77
CA GLY A 30 0.15 -6.76 13.38
C GLY A 30 0.49 -8.05 14.10
N ARG A 31 -0.12 -9.14 13.63
CA ARG A 31 0.13 -10.48 14.15
C ARG A 31 1.42 -11.08 13.59
N TYR A 32 1.70 -10.86 12.31
CA TYR A 32 2.83 -11.46 11.60
C TYR A 32 3.93 -10.45 11.24
N SER A 33 3.62 -9.16 11.31
CA SER A 33 4.48 -8.07 10.88
C SER A 33 4.23 -6.79 11.63
N SER A 34 5.24 -5.92 11.63
CA SER A 34 5.10 -4.52 12.02
C SER A 34 5.50 -3.62 10.87
N LEU A 35 4.88 -2.45 10.81
CA LEU A 35 5.31 -1.35 9.98
C LEU A 35 5.96 -0.31 10.86
N VAL A 36 7.27 -0.17 10.74
CA VAL A 36 8.06 0.76 11.54
C VAL A 36 8.42 1.94 10.66
N LYS A 37 8.37 3.17 11.19
CA LYS A 37 8.83 4.35 10.48
C LYS A 37 10.24 4.10 9.93
N LEU A 38 10.42 4.26 8.61
CA LEU A 38 11.71 4.03 7.95
C LEU A 38 12.80 4.89 8.61
N SER A 39 13.94 4.26 8.87
CA SER A 39 15.09 4.81 9.60
C SER A 39 16.38 4.09 9.16
N GLU A 40 17.53 4.64 9.55
CA GLU A 40 18.84 4.11 9.17
C GLU A 40 19.08 2.68 9.65
N THR A 41 18.47 2.28 10.77
CA THR A 41 18.61 0.92 11.32
C THR A 41 18.10 -0.17 10.38
N HIS A 42 17.25 0.19 9.41
CA HIS A 42 16.70 -0.75 8.43
C HIS A 42 17.57 -0.91 7.18
N ILE A 43 18.58 -0.06 6.96
CA ILE A 43 19.33 -0.02 5.70
C ILE A 43 20.03 -1.35 5.41
N ASN A 44 20.69 -1.95 6.41
CA ASN A 44 21.39 -3.22 6.25
C ASN A 44 20.44 -4.34 5.80
N ASP A 45 19.33 -4.54 6.52
CA ASP A 45 18.34 -5.55 6.18
C ASP A 45 17.73 -5.31 4.79
N LEU A 46 17.40 -4.05 4.48
CA LEU A 46 16.83 -3.68 3.19
C LEU A 46 17.82 -3.91 2.04
N PHE A 47 19.10 -3.61 2.25
CA PHE A 47 20.14 -3.87 1.24
C PHE A 47 20.24 -5.37 0.97
N ASP A 48 20.36 -6.19 2.01
CA ASP A 48 20.48 -7.65 1.89
C ASP A 48 19.35 -8.27 1.05
N VAL A 49 18.11 -7.78 1.23
CA VAL A 49 16.92 -8.41 0.65
C VAL A 49 16.43 -7.75 -0.65
N LEU A 50 16.88 -6.54 -0.99
CA LEU A 50 16.40 -5.78 -2.16
C LEU A 50 17.47 -5.56 -3.24
N CYS A 51 18.76 -5.60 -2.88
CA CYS A 51 19.88 -5.20 -3.73
C CYS A 51 20.70 -6.39 -4.29
N ASN A 52 20.20 -7.62 -4.12
CA ASN A 52 20.77 -8.81 -4.77
C ASN A 52 20.12 -9.04 -6.15
N GLU A 53 20.86 -9.67 -7.06
CA GLU A 53 20.44 -9.89 -8.46
C GLU A 53 19.10 -10.62 -8.59
N ASP A 54 18.80 -11.56 -7.68
CA ASP A 54 17.52 -12.28 -7.66
C ASP A 54 16.31 -11.34 -7.47
N ASN A 55 16.53 -10.15 -6.92
CA ASN A 55 15.50 -9.14 -6.66
C ASN A 55 15.44 -8.01 -7.71
N ASP A 56 16.31 -8.00 -8.73
CA ASP A 56 16.36 -6.90 -9.72
C ASP A 56 15.05 -6.69 -10.47
N ALA A 57 14.36 -7.79 -10.79
CA ALA A 57 13.04 -7.75 -11.41
C ALA A 57 11.99 -7.00 -10.57
N ASN A 58 12.23 -6.81 -9.27
CA ASN A 58 11.33 -6.09 -8.37
C ASN A 58 11.41 -4.56 -8.54
N TRP A 59 12.47 -4.08 -9.21
CA TRP A 59 12.67 -2.66 -9.54
C TRP A 59 12.07 -2.28 -10.89
N THR A 60 11.61 -3.25 -11.69
CA THR A 60 11.14 -3.02 -13.07
C THR A 60 10.13 -1.88 -13.13
N TYR A 61 9.13 -1.86 -12.25
CA TYR A 61 8.05 -0.85 -12.26
C TYR A 61 8.23 0.28 -11.23
N LEU A 62 9.38 0.33 -10.56
CA LEU A 62 9.76 1.49 -9.75
C LEU A 62 10.42 2.57 -10.61
N PHE A 63 10.55 3.77 -10.04
CA PHE A 63 11.23 4.88 -10.70
C PHE A 63 12.76 4.74 -10.70
N SER A 64 13.33 4.06 -9.71
CA SER A 64 14.78 3.82 -9.61
C SER A 64 15.20 2.52 -10.30
N GLU A 65 16.42 2.50 -10.84
CA GLU A 65 17.08 1.26 -11.26
C GLU A 65 17.56 0.43 -10.07
N PRO A 66 17.81 -0.89 -10.24
CA PRO A 66 18.48 -1.70 -9.22
C PRO A 66 19.77 -1.03 -8.73
N ILE A 67 19.99 -1.08 -7.42
CA ILE A 67 21.16 -0.52 -6.76
C ILE A 67 21.90 -1.65 -6.09
N HIS A 68 23.16 -1.90 -6.47
CA HIS A 68 23.99 -2.96 -5.89
C HIS A 68 25.12 -2.43 -5.01
N ASP A 69 25.39 -1.13 -5.05
CA ASP A 69 26.35 -0.49 -4.17
C ASP A 69 25.68 -0.06 -2.86
N TYR A 70 26.24 -0.50 -1.74
CA TYR A 70 25.70 -0.22 -0.41
C TYR A 70 25.69 1.29 -0.09
N GLY A 71 26.74 2.02 -0.47
CA GLY A 71 26.83 3.47 -0.23
C GLY A 71 25.73 4.22 -0.98
N ILE A 72 25.53 3.90 -2.26
CA ILE A 72 24.45 4.47 -3.08
C ILE A 72 23.08 4.10 -2.52
N PHE A 73 22.88 2.85 -2.09
CA PHE A 73 21.61 2.41 -1.51
C PHE A 73 21.30 3.09 -0.18
N SER A 74 22.32 3.26 0.67
CA SER A 74 22.19 3.98 1.94
C SER A 74 21.72 5.42 1.73
N GLU A 75 22.34 6.14 0.79
CA GLU A 75 21.92 7.50 0.42
C GLU A 75 20.52 7.52 -0.23
N TYR A 76 20.18 6.50 -1.03
CA TYR A 76 18.83 6.34 -1.57
C TYR A 76 17.79 6.24 -0.45
N ILE A 77 17.99 5.38 0.55
CA ILE A 77 17.08 5.22 1.69
C ILE A 77 16.99 6.49 2.54
N LYS A 78 18.10 7.20 2.79
CA LYS A 78 18.09 8.51 3.47
C LYS A 78 17.28 9.56 2.69
N GLY A 79 17.34 9.51 1.36
CA GLY A 79 16.50 10.32 0.49
C GLY A 79 15.00 10.03 0.68
N LEU A 80 14.62 8.76 0.83
CA LEU A 80 13.23 8.40 1.15
C LEU A 80 12.81 8.91 2.53
N MET A 81 13.68 8.79 3.54
CA MET A 81 13.42 9.24 4.92
C MET A 81 13.19 10.74 5.04
N SER A 82 13.89 11.54 4.23
CA SER A 82 13.80 13.01 4.24
C SER A 82 12.67 13.57 3.37
N ASN A 83 11.90 12.72 2.68
CA ASN A 83 10.80 13.16 1.83
C ASN A 83 9.62 13.69 2.67
N VAL A 84 9.39 15.00 2.59
CA VAL A 84 8.31 15.68 3.34
C VAL A 84 6.90 15.39 2.80
N ASN A 85 6.80 14.90 1.56
CA ASN A 85 5.53 14.62 0.88
C ASN A 85 5.14 13.13 0.93
N SER A 86 5.93 12.29 1.60
CA SER A 86 5.69 10.85 1.68
C SER A 86 6.15 10.28 3.01
N TYR A 87 5.31 9.45 3.63
CA TYR A 87 5.60 8.81 4.89
C TYR A 87 5.97 7.34 4.68
N TYR A 88 7.27 7.05 4.73
CA TYR A 88 7.81 5.71 4.51
C TYR A 88 7.80 4.83 5.77
N PHE A 89 7.49 3.55 5.56
CA PHE A 89 7.59 2.48 6.54
C PHE A 89 8.52 1.38 6.04
N ALA A 90 9.34 0.83 6.93
CA ALA A 90 9.97 -0.48 6.77
C ALA A 90 9.00 -1.59 7.22
N ILE A 91 9.05 -2.73 6.55
CA ILE A 91 8.21 -3.89 6.81
C ILE A 91 9.01 -4.92 7.58
N ILE A 92 8.72 -5.06 8.87
CA ILE A 92 9.40 -6.00 9.76
C ILE A 92 8.62 -7.31 9.80
N ASP A 93 9.24 -8.41 9.38
CA ASP A 93 8.66 -9.75 9.49
C ASP A 93 8.98 -10.33 10.87
N HIS A 94 7.97 -10.63 11.69
CA HIS A 94 8.18 -11.13 13.06
C HIS A 94 8.90 -12.48 13.09
N LYS A 95 8.74 -13.31 12.05
CA LYS A 95 9.37 -14.62 12.00
C LYS A 95 10.88 -14.53 11.74
N ARG A 96 11.30 -13.59 10.88
CA ARG A 96 12.70 -13.41 10.50
C ARG A 96 13.41 -12.33 11.30
N GLU A 97 12.65 -11.50 12.02
CA GLU A 97 13.14 -10.35 12.79
C GLU A 97 13.97 -9.39 11.92
N LYS A 98 13.53 -9.19 10.67
CA LYS A 98 14.23 -8.37 9.68
C LYS A 98 13.28 -7.53 8.84
N ALA A 99 13.79 -6.40 8.35
CA ALA A 99 13.10 -5.64 7.31
C ALA A 99 13.12 -6.40 5.97
N LEU A 100 11.95 -6.66 5.38
CA LEU A 100 11.83 -7.40 4.10
C LEU A 100 11.39 -6.55 2.91
N GLY A 101 11.27 -5.23 3.12
CA GLY A 101 10.81 -4.28 2.13
C GLY A 101 10.35 -2.99 2.78
N TYR A 102 9.89 -2.07 1.94
CA TYR A 102 9.32 -0.80 2.38
C TYR A 102 8.12 -0.41 1.52
N LEU A 103 7.37 0.56 2.01
CA LEU A 103 6.31 1.24 1.26
C LEU A 103 6.09 2.64 1.84
N SER A 104 5.27 3.46 1.19
CA SER A 104 4.93 4.79 1.69
C SER A 104 3.44 5.11 1.59
N LEU A 105 2.98 5.95 2.51
CA LEU A 105 1.81 6.81 2.30
C LEU A 105 2.25 8.10 1.60
N MET A 106 1.67 8.42 0.46
CA MET A 106 2.09 9.55 -0.40
C MET A 106 0.90 10.24 -1.06
N ASN A 107 1.16 11.30 -1.83
CA ASN A 107 0.12 12.12 -2.50
C ASN A 107 -1.00 12.53 -1.52
N ILE A 108 -0.58 12.91 -0.31
CA ILE A 108 -1.46 13.22 0.82
C ILE A 108 -2.18 14.53 0.52
N ASP A 109 -3.50 14.49 0.59
CA ASP A 109 -4.35 15.67 0.51
C ASP A 109 -5.33 15.60 1.70
N SER A 110 -4.94 16.28 2.76
CA SER A 110 -5.68 16.37 4.02
C SER A 110 -6.99 17.13 3.87
N ILE A 111 -7.04 18.10 2.96
CA ILE A 111 -8.22 18.95 2.71
C ILE A 111 -9.36 18.11 2.12
N ASN A 112 -9.06 17.15 1.25
CA ASN A 112 -10.05 16.27 0.65
C ASN A 112 -10.09 14.87 1.28
N GLY A 113 -9.23 14.60 2.27
CA GLY A 113 -9.13 13.31 2.94
C GLY A 113 -8.76 12.17 1.99
N LYS A 114 -7.81 12.39 1.07
CA LYS A 114 -7.26 11.34 0.19
C LYS A 114 -5.78 11.07 0.44
N ILE A 115 -5.40 9.81 0.33
CA ILE A 115 -4.02 9.37 0.50
C ILE A 115 -3.74 8.14 -0.36
N GLU A 116 -2.50 8.00 -0.84
CA GLU A 116 -2.08 6.89 -1.69
C GLU A 116 -1.11 5.97 -0.95
N VAL A 117 -1.26 4.66 -1.11
CA VAL A 117 -0.15 3.73 -0.89
C VAL A 117 0.66 3.56 -2.17
N GLY A 118 1.95 3.84 -2.06
CA GLY A 118 2.88 3.81 -3.18
C GLY A 118 4.28 3.43 -2.74
N ASN A 119 5.21 3.46 -3.69
CA ASN A 119 6.60 3.00 -3.49
C ASN A 119 6.69 1.64 -2.80
N VAL A 120 5.75 0.74 -3.09
CA VAL A 120 5.70 -0.61 -2.52
C VAL A 120 6.84 -1.42 -3.13
N HIS A 121 7.86 -1.71 -2.34
CA HIS A 121 9.02 -2.50 -2.76
C HIS A 121 9.22 -3.68 -1.82
N TYR A 122 8.78 -4.85 -2.28
CA TYR A 122 8.84 -6.11 -1.55
C TYR A 122 9.98 -6.97 -2.08
N SER A 123 10.79 -7.52 -1.17
CA SER A 123 11.69 -8.62 -1.50
C SER A 123 10.90 -9.85 -1.97
N ASN A 124 11.58 -10.76 -2.68
CA ASN A 124 11.01 -12.05 -3.07
C ASN A 124 10.52 -12.87 -1.87
N GLY A 125 11.22 -12.79 -0.73
CA GLY A 125 10.83 -13.47 0.51
C GLY A 125 9.55 -12.95 1.16
N LEU A 126 9.13 -11.72 0.82
CA LEU A 126 7.91 -11.11 1.31
C LEU A 126 6.72 -11.35 0.37
N LYS A 127 6.95 -11.43 -0.94
CA LYS A 127 5.88 -11.56 -1.93
C LYS A 127 5.04 -12.82 -1.72
N LYS A 128 3.73 -12.70 -1.96
CA LYS A 128 2.75 -13.80 -1.87
C LYS A 128 2.68 -14.46 -0.48
N THR A 129 3.10 -13.76 0.57
CA THR A 129 2.94 -14.22 1.96
C THR A 129 1.74 -13.54 2.65
N LYS A 130 1.38 -14.05 3.83
CA LYS A 130 0.40 -13.38 4.69
C LYS A 130 0.90 -12.06 5.27
N VAL A 131 2.21 -11.94 5.50
CA VAL A 131 2.90 -10.71 5.92
C VAL A 131 2.65 -9.59 4.91
N ALA A 132 2.82 -9.87 3.61
CA ALA A 132 2.54 -8.88 2.56
C ALA A 132 1.06 -8.43 2.52
N THR A 133 0.13 -9.29 2.92
CA THR A 133 -1.30 -8.94 2.99
C THR A 133 -1.61 -8.16 4.27
N GLU A 134 -1.04 -8.57 5.41
CA GLU A 134 -1.21 -7.91 6.70
C GLU A 134 -0.66 -6.48 6.67
N VAL A 135 0.49 -6.26 6.04
CA VAL A 135 1.05 -4.93 5.85
C VAL A 135 0.05 -3.96 5.19
N GLN A 136 -0.63 -4.42 4.14
CA GLN A 136 -1.63 -3.60 3.43
C GLN A 136 -2.88 -3.38 4.29
N TYR A 137 -3.27 -4.40 5.05
CA TYR A 137 -4.35 -4.29 6.03
C TYR A 137 -4.05 -3.24 7.12
N LEU A 138 -2.87 -3.29 7.74
CA LEU A 138 -2.45 -2.36 8.79
C LEU A 138 -2.43 -0.92 8.28
N LEU A 139 -1.94 -0.67 7.05
CA LEU A 139 -1.99 0.66 6.46
C LEU A 139 -3.42 1.13 6.24
N ALA A 140 -4.25 0.32 5.58
CA ALA A 140 -5.63 0.70 5.30
C ALA A 140 -6.39 0.99 6.61
N LYS A 141 -6.21 0.13 7.63
CA LYS A 141 -6.77 0.33 8.96
C LYS A 141 -6.34 1.65 9.58
N TYR A 142 -5.05 1.94 9.56
CA TYR A 142 -4.53 3.21 10.07
C TYR A 142 -5.12 4.41 9.33
N VAL A 143 -5.17 4.35 8.00
CA VAL A 143 -5.70 5.40 7.12
C VAL A 143 -7.19 5.68 7.40
N PHE A 144 -8.01 4.64 7.51
CA PHE A 144 -9.46 4.79 7.70
C PHE A 144 -9.85 5.02 9.17
N GLU A 145 -9.29 4.27 10.12
CA GLU A 145 -9.76 4.27 11.51
C GLU A 145 -9.05 5.28 12.40
N GLN A 146 -7.77 5.56 12.16
CA GLN A 146 -7.00 6.49 12.99
C GLN A 146 -6.88 7.87 12.36
N LEU A 147 -6.58 7.93 11.06
CA LEU A 147 -6.47 9.21 10.35
C LEU A 147 -7.81 9.73 9.82
N GLY A 148 -8.82 8.88 9.67
CA GLY A 148 -10.16 9.28 9.21
C GLY A 148 -10.25 9.61 7.72
N TYR A 149 -9.28 9.20 6.91
CA TYR A 149 -9.28 9.47 5.47
C TYR A 149 -10.43 8.77 4.79
N ARG A 150 -10.96 9.42 3.75
CA ARG A 150 -12.17 8.98 3.05
C ARG A 150 -11.88 8.19 1.79
N ARG A 151 -10.65 8.32 1.28
CA ARG A 151 -10.20 7.69 0.05
C ARG A 151 -8.75 7.23 0.17
N TYR A 152 -8.53 5.96 -0.10
CA TYR A 152 -7.22 5.32 -0.10
C TYR A 152 -6.90 4.80 -1.50
N GLU A 153 -5.82 5.29 -2.11
CA GLU A 153 -5.53 5.08 -3.52
C GLU A 153 -4.40 4.05 -3.73
N TRP A 154 -4.52 3.30 -4.82
CA TRP A 154 -3.45 2.46 -5.36
C TRP A 154 -3.26 2.78 -6.84
N LYS A 155 -2.02 3.05 -7.25
CA LYS A 155 -1.67 3.33 -8.64
C LYS A 155 -0.52 2.46 -9.09
N CYS A 156 -0.59 1.98 -10.31
CA CYS A 156 0.51 1.22 -10.90
C CYS A 156 0.63 1.45 -12.39
N ASP A 157 1.78 1.08 -12.94
CA ASP A 157 1.93 0.92 -14.37
C ASP A 157 0.90 -0.10 -14.88
N SER A 158 0.21 0.22 -15.98
CA SER A 158 -0.79 -0.66 -16.58
C SER A 158 -0.22 -2.01 -17.03
N LEU A 159 1.09 -2.09 -17.30
CA LEU A 159 1.78 -3.34 -17.64
C LEU A 159 2.19 -4.14 -16.40
N ASN A 160 2.12 -3.56 -15.19
CA ASN A 160 2.44 -4.24 -13.94
C ASN A 160 1.27 -5.14 -13.49
N GLU A 161 1.08 -6.25 -14.19
CA GLU A 161 0.03 -7.24 -13.90
C GLU A 161 0.05 -7.72 -12.42
N PRO A 162 1.20 -8.01 -11.79
CA PRO A 162 1.23 -8.37 -10.37
C PRO A 162 0.63 -7.31 -9.45
N SER A 163 0.95 -6.03 -9.68
CA SER A 163 0.41 -4.92 -8.88
C SER A 163 -1.09 -4.73 -9.09
N ARG A 164 -1.58 -4.81 -10.34
CA ARG A 164 -3.02 -4.77 -10.66
C ARG A 164 -3.80 -5.90 -9.96
N LYS A 165 -3.27 -7.12 -10.03
CA LYS A 165 -3.85 -8.29 -9.34
C LYS A 165 -3.85 -8.11 -7.82
N ALA A 166 -2.79 -7.52 -7.26
CA ALA A 166 -2.72 -7.23 -5.83
C ALA A 166 -3.80 -6.21 -5.41
N ALA A 167 -3.95 -5.09 -6.11
CA ALA A 167 -4.96 -4.09 -5.82
C ALA A 167 -6.39 -4.70 -5.78
N LEU A 168 -6.76 -5.46 -6.82
CA LEU A 168 -8.05 -6.14 -6.87
C LEU A 168 -8.22 -7.20 -5.77
N LYS A 169 -7.16 -7.98 -5.47
CA LYS A 169 -7.18 -8.95 -4.35
C LYS A 169 -7.42 -8.27 -3.00
N LEU A 170 -6.81 -7.11 -2.79
CA LEU A 170 -6.92 -6.34 -1.55
C LEU A 170 -8.26 -5.60 -1.44
N GLY A 171 -9.09 -5.61 -2.48
CA GLY A 171 -10.42 -4.98 -2.48
C GLY A 171 -10.45 -3.55 -2.97
N PHE A 172 -9.38 -3.04 -3.61
CA PHE A 172 -9.47 -1.78 -4.31
C PHE A 172 -10.35 -1.92 -5.56
N THR A 173 -11.18 -0.93 -5.82
CA THR A 173 -12.05 -0.80 -6.99
C THR A 173 -11.30 -0.09 -8.12
N TYR A 174 -11.34 -0.63 -9.34
CA TYR A 174 -10.76 0.01 -10.54
C TYR A 174 -11.58 1.22 -10.96
N GLU A 175 -10.91 2.35 -11.23
CA GLU A 175 -11.57 3.61 -11.59
C GLU A 175 -11.17 4.14 -12.96
N GLY A 176 -10.06 3.67 -13.54
CA GLY A 176 -9.66 4.08 -14.87
C GLY A 176 -8.17 3.95 -15.14
N MET A 177 -7.80 4.37 -16.34
CA MET A 177 -6.41 4.40 -16.80
C MET A 177 -6.11 5.74 -17.44
N PHE A 178 -5.06 6.41 -16.94
CA PHE A 178 -4.54 7.62 -17.54
C PHE A 178 -3.47 7.24 -18.55
N ARG A 179 -3.75 7.49 -19.84
CA ARG A 179 -2.82 7.24 -20.95
C ARG A 179 -1.70 8.25 -20.94
N GLN A 180 -0.48 7.81 -21.22
CA GLN A 180 0.74 8.62 -21.25
C GLN A 180 0.94 9.49 -20.01
N ALA A 181 0.56 8.96 -18.85
CA ALA A 181 0.52 9.72 -17.60
C ALA A 181 1.92 10.11 -17.11
N VAL A 182 2.91 9.25 -17.35
CA VAL A 182 4.27 9.42 -16.83
C VAL A 182 5.28 8.88 -17.85
N ILE A 183 6.47 9.48 -17.90
CA ILE A 183 7.67 8.89 -18.52
C ILE A 183 8.61 8.48 -17.39
N TYR A 184 9.05 7.23 -17.38
CA TYR A 184 10.04 6.74 -16.42
C TYR A 184 11.00 5.80 -17.13
N LYS A 185 12.28 5.80 -16.74
CA LYS A 185 13.30 4.92 -17.36
C LYS A 185 13.29 4.95 -18.90
N GLY A 186 13.07 6.13 -19.47
CA GLY A 186 13.00 6.35 -20.93
C GLY A 186 11.78 5.76 -21.64
N ARG A 187 10.73 5.32 -20.92
CA ARG A 187 9.53 4.70 -21.50
C ARG A 187 8.22 5.32 -21.02
N ASN A 188 7.19 5.17 -21.85
CA ASN A 188 5.82 5.57 -21.54
C ASN A 188 5.22 4.70 -20.43
N ARG A 189 4.49 5.32 -19.51
CA ARG A 189 3.64 4.66 -18.52
C ARG A 189 2.21 5.16 -18.61
N ASP A 190 1.33 4.25 -19.01
CA ASP A 190 -0.09 4.40 -18.73
C ASP A 190 -0.33 4.00 -17.27
N THR A 191 -1.01 4.84 -16.49
CA THR A 191 -1.22 4.59 -15.05
C THR A 191 -2.63 4.10 -14.82
N THR A 192 -2.74 2.91 -14.25
CA THR A 192 -4.02 2.36 -13.78
C THR A 192 -4.31 2.82 -12.36
N TRP A 193 -5.53 3.29 -12.12
CA TRP A 193 -6.01 3.83 -10.86
C TRP A 193 -7.03 2.92 -10.19
N TYR A 194 -6.85 2.71 -8.90
CA TYR A 194 -7.79 2.03 -8.03
C TYR A 194 -7.97 2.81 -6.72
N SER A 195 -9.08 2.58 -6.03
CA SER A 195 -9.33 3.13 -4.70
C SER A 195 -10.11 2.20 -3.79
N MET A 196 -9.94 2.38 -2.49
CA MET A 196 -10.93 2.01 -1.47
C MET A 196 -11.51 3.30 -0.86
N ILE A 197 -12.79 3.28 -0.47
CA ILE A 197 -13.41 4.39 0.26
C ILE A 197 -13.82 4.00 1.68
N ASP A 198 -14.02 5.02 2.52
CA ASP A 198 -14.49 4.90 3.90
C ASP A 198 -15.72 3.98 4.05
N LYS A 199 -16.70 4.10 3.15
CA LYS A 199 -17.94 3.29 3.16
C LYS A 199 -17.70 1.81 2.82
N GLU A 200 -16.63 1.47 2.12
CA GLU A 200 -16.26 0.07 1.81
C GLU A 200 -15.45 -0.56 2.94
N TRP A 201 -14.72 0.25 3.72
CA TRP A 201 -13.76 -0.21 4.72
C TRP A 201 -14.34 -1.20 5.75
N PRO A 202 -15.52 -1.00 6.36
CA PRO A 202 -16.01 -1.91 7.41
C PRO A 202 -16.09 -3.38 6.96
N ILE A 203 -16.60 -3.63 5.75
CA ILE A 203 -16.71 -4.98 5.19
C ILE A 203 -15.32 -5.53 4.83
N LEU A 204 -14.44 -4.68 4.29
CA LEU A 204 -13.08 -5.06 3.94
C LEU A 204 -12.23 -5.37 5.18
N ASN A 205 -12.42 -4.63 6.27
CA ASN A 205 -11.78 -4.83 7.57
C ASN A 205 -12.11 -6.22 8.13
N GLU A 206 -13.40 -6.56 8.20
CA GLU A 206 -13.85 -7.90 8.62
C GLU A 206 -13.27 -9.00 7.73
N ARG A 207 -13.23 -8.77 6.41
CA ARG A 207 -12.65 -9.70 5.45
C ARG A 207 -11.15 -9.94 5.71
N PHE A 208 -10.39 -8.88 6.02
CA PHE A 208 -8.98 -8.98 6.37
C PHE A 208 -8.78 -9.70 7.70
N GLU A 209 -9.52 -9.34 8.75
CA GLU A 209 -9.45 -9.99 10.06
C GLU A 209 -9.73 -11.49 9.97
N GLN A 210 -10.77 -11.88 9.22
CA GLN A 210 -11.07 -13.30 9.00
C GLN A 210 -9.96 -14.00 8.23
N TRP A 211 -9.41 -13.37 7.20
CA TRP A 211 -8.33 -13.98 6.40
C TRP A 211 -7.03 -14.13 7.18
N LEU A 212 -6.68 -13.13 8.00
CA LEU A 212 -5.46 -13.07 8.82
C LEU A 212 -5.58 -13.88 10.12
N SER A 213 -6.78 -14.33 10.46
CA SER A 213 -6.99 -15.24 11.59
C SER A 213 -6.09 -16.49 11.44
N PRO A 214 -5.40 -16.93 12.51
CA PRO A 214 -4.63 -18.18 12.50
C PRO A 214 -5.45 -19.38 12.02
N ASN A 215 -6.76 -19.38 12.29
CA ASN A 215 -7.67 -20.46 11.89
C ASN A 215 -7.82 -20.61 10.37
N ASN A 216 -7.49 -19.56 9.60
CA ASN A 216 -7.51 -19.62 8.13
C ASN A 216 -6.24 -20.22 7.53
N PHE A 217 -5.28 -20.69 8.33
CA PHE A 217 -4.06 -21.33 7.84
C PHE A 217 -3.93 -22.74 8.40
N ASP A 218 -3.39 -23.67 7.61
CA ASP A 218 -3.01 -25.00 8.09
C ASP A 218 -1.59 -25.02 8.68
N GLU A 219 -1.14 -26.19 9.13
CA GLU A 219 0.18 -26.39 9.74
C GLU A 219 1.33 -26.11 8.77
N ALA A 220 1.10 -26.25 7.46
CA ALA A 220 2.06 -25.90 6.41
C ALA A 220 2.06 -24.40 6.08
N GLY A 221 1.17 -23.61 6.70
CA GLY A 221 1.01 -22.18 6.45
C GLY A 221 0.21 -21.86 5.19
N GLN A 222 -0.47 -22.85 4.61
CA GLN A 222 -1.32 -22.68 3.44
C GLN A 222 -2.70 -22.14 3.86
N GLN A 223 -3.20 -21.13 3.14
CA GLN A 223 -4.51 -20.55 3.41
C GLN A 223 -5.62 -21.57 3.10
N ARG A 224 -6.62 -21.67 3.98
CA ARG A 224 -7.83 -22.49 3.83
C ARG A 224 -8.86 -21.80 2.94
N ILE A 225 -9.04 -20.50 3.12
CA ILE A 225 -9.93 -19.65 2.32
C ILE A 225 -9.10 -18.50 1.74
N ARG A 226 -9.30 -18.19 0.45
CA ARG A 226 -8.63 -17.06 -0.20
C ARG A 226 -9.27 -15.75 0.24
N LEU A 227 -8.48 -14.69 0.35
CA LEU A 227 -8.98 -13.35 0.76
C LEU A 227 -10.17 -12.89 -0.09
N GLN A 228 -10.13 -13.15 -1.40
CA GLN A 228 -11.17 -12.76 -2.35
C GLN A 228 -12.48 -13.56 -2.20
N ASP A 229 -12.44 -14.72 -1.55
CA ASP A 229 -13.61 -15.59 -1.38
C ASP A 229 -14.33 -15.32 -0.04
N ILE A 230 -13.72 -14.53 0.86
CA ILE A 230 -14.33 -14.15 2.13
C ILE A 230 -15.32 -13.00 1.90
N ASN A 231 -16.51 -13.12 2.49
CA ASN A 231 -17.63 -12.16 2.35
C ASN A 231 -18.08 -11.90 0.92
N ARG A 232 -17.73 -12.79 -0.04
CA ARG A 232 -18.52 -12.89 -1.27
C ARG A 232 -19.89 -13.39 -0.87
N ALA A 233 -20.91 -12.53 -0.99
CA ALA A 233 -22.25 -13.03 -1.22
C ALA A 233 -22.15 -14.09 -2.32
N ARG A 234 -22.80 -15.24 -2.12
CA ARG A 234 -23.02 -16.18 -3.22
C ARG A 234 -23.95 -15.46 -4.20
N ASP A 235 -23.36 -14.69 -5.10
CA ASP A 235 -24.02 -14.21 -6.32
C ASP A 235 -23.85 -15.26 -7.41
#